data_AF-A0A970GH77-F1
#
_entry.id   AF-A0A970GH77-F1
#
_cell.length_a   1.000
_cell.length_b   1.000
_cell.length_c   1.000
_cell.angle_alpha   90.00
_cell.angle_beta   90.00
_cell.angle_gamma   90.00
#
_symmetry.space_group_name_H-M   'P 1'
#
loop_
_entity.id
_entity.type
_entity.pdbx_description
1 polymer ?
#
loop_
_entity_poly.entity_id
_entity_poly.type
_entity_poly.pdbx_seq_one_letter_code
_entity_poly.pdbx_strand_id
1 'polypeptide(L)'
;MKIKKRLFSLFGLLTLSAVIITACQKDQATIDKQDNIVVMSTPVSGSGVTPQIIDGENGGGNRTCGEVAEAFKTSFDLSVGQYNYEDGVFDNEWPEGLTVTTDGTYVSFTVDGTIRIEGMCYIVGAVIVKGGNDANVYYYADGTLSDTGLSAPVNASGGPAGLSNLSFCLYAVDCPEEEECWAEETAWAGNVAGGGPAWWYYIDTQAEGTYPLYAGQQLIEGASVTIAEGLLTINLGENLALLDVSEPVKIQAYTTIPTRRPAAGLFKTYKGSATENISVGNFPYYAVHLDALVKVECPE
;
A
#
# COMPACT_ATOMS: atom_id res chain seq x y z
N MET A 1 -41.58 89.16 51.12
CA MET A 1 -42.69 88.53 50.38
C MET A 1 -42.90 87.13 50.95
N LYS A 2 -44.17 86.81 51.27
CA LYS A 2 -44.81 85.55 51.74
C LYS A 2 -44.05 84.22 51.44
N ILE A 3 -44.13 83.08 52.15
CA ILE A 3 -44.90 82.52 53.29
C ILE A 3 -44.39 81.06 53.55
N LYS A 4 -44.52 80.58 54.81
CA LYS A 4 -44.68 79.19 55.35
C LYS A 4 -43.62 78.07 55.18
N LYS A 5 -43.01 77.78 56.34
CA LYS A 5 -42.88 76.51 57.10
C LYS A 5 -43.55 75.20 56.61
N ARG A 6 -42.75 74.12 56.80
CA ARG A 6 -43.04 72.75 57.34
C ARG A 6 -43.65 71.67 56.42
N LEU A 7 -43.01 70.49 56.38
CA LEU A 7 -43.47 69.12 56.73
C LEU A 7 -42.47 68.11 56.15
N PHE A 8 -41.73 67.29 56.91
CA PHE A 8 -42.11 66.03 57.57
C PHE A 8 -42.97 65.06 56.74
N SER A 9 -42.40 63.86 56.48
CA SER A 9 -43.02 62.53 56.66
C SER A 9 -43.07 61.60 55.43
N LEU A 10 -42.30 60.52 55.55
CA LEU A 10 -42.57 59.10 55.26
C LEU A 10 -43.03 58.57 53.87
N PHE A 11 -42.50 57.35 53.63
CA PHE A 11 -43.01 56.18 52.88
C PHE A 11 -42.58 55.96 51.43
N GLY A 12 -41.91 54.81 51.23
CA GLY A 12 -42.07 53.94 50.07
C GLY A 12 -41.00 54.03 48.97
N LEU A 13 -40.12 53.04 48.86
CA LEU A 13 -40.27 51.86 47.97
C LEU A 13 -38.92 51.11 47.81
N LEU A 14 -39.05 49.80 47.57
CA LEU A 14 -38.04 48.80 47.19
C LEU A 14 -36.95 49.29 46.22
N THR A 15 -35.73 48.77 46.33
CA THR A 15 -35.20 47.71 45.44
C THR A 15 -33.76 47.27 45.77
N LEU A 16 -33.62 45.94 45.89
CA LEU A 16 -32.54 45.03 45.46
C LEU A 16 -31.05 45.22 45.83
N SER A 17 -30.44 44.05 46.11
CA SER A 17 -29.02 43.64 46.04
C SER A 17 -28.13 44.00 47.25
N ALA A 18 -27.27 43.13 47.79
CA ALA A 18 -26.89 41.76 47.45
C ALA A 18 -26.53 40.99 48.74
N VAL A 19 -26.94 39.73 48.79
CA VAL A 19 -26.69 38.79 49.89
C VAL A 19 -25.37 38.08 49.62
N ILE A 20 -24.39 38.27 50.51
CA ILE A 20 -23.20 37.41 50.59
C ILE A 20 -23.54 36.31 51.60
N ILE A 21 -23.92 35.13 51.11
CA ILE A 21 -23.91 33.90 51.92
C ILE A 21 -22.75 33.06 51.40
N THR A 22 -21.73 32.93 52.22
CA THR A 22 -20.71 31.89 52.12
C THR A 22 -21.38 30.52 52.23
N ALA A 23 -21.56 29.86 51.08
CA ALA A 23 -21.88 28.45 51.00
C ALA A 23 -20.57 27.67 50.81
N CYS A 24 -20.30 26.77 51.74
CA CYS A 24 -19.30 25.71 51.59
C CYS A 24 -19.79 24.80 50.45
N GLN A 25 -19.29 24.99 49.23
CA GLN A 25 -19.47 24.00 48.19
C GLN A 25 -18.58 22.81 48.54
N LYS A 26 -19.25 21.70 48.82
CA LYS A 26 -18.66 20.37 48.78
C LYS A 26 -18.21 20.20 47.33
N ASP A 27 -16.91 20.34 47.08
CA ASP A 27 -16.31 19.98 45.80
C ASP A 27 -16.58 18.49 45.59
N GLN A 28 -17.66 18.25 44.85
CA GLN A 28 -17.92 16.98 44.23
C GLN A 28 -16.87 16.93 43.12
N ALA A 29 -15.75 16.28 43.42
CA ALA A 29 -14.82 15.85 42.40
C ALA A 29 -15.64 15.16 41.32
N THR A 30 -15.81 15.84 40.19
CA THR A 30 -16.10 15.18 38.93
C THR A 30 -14.98 14.18 38.76
N ILE A 31 -15.30 12.91 39.00
CA ILE A 31 -14.48 11.81 38.52
C ILE A 31 -14.56 11.95 37.01
N ASP A 32 -13.52 12.51 36.39
CA ASP A 32 -13.29 12.33 34.97
C ASP A 32 -13.23 10.82 34.75
N LYS A 33 -14.28 10.26 34.14
CA LYS A 33 -14.31 8.90 33.61
C LYS A 33 -13.43 8.84 32.36
N GLN A 34 -12.14 9.03 32.51
CA GLN A 34 -11.28 9.19 31.34
C GLN A 34 -9.89 8.60 31.54
N ASP A 35 -9.86 7.34 31.95
CA ASP A 35 -8.77 6.42 31.61
C ASP A 35 -9.46 5.11 31.23
N ASN A 36 -9.45 4.76 29.93
CA ASN A 36 -9.88 3.43 29.48
C ASN A 36 -9.05 2.39 30.25
N ILE A 37 -9.68 1.62 31.14
CA ILE A 37 -8.90 0.75 32.04
C ILE A 37 -8.35 -0.40 31.21
N VAL A 38 -7.02 -0.46 31.17
CA VAL A 38 -6.26 -1.50 30.50
C VAL A 38 -5.86 -2.54 31.55
N VAL A 39 -6.42 -3.74 31.45
CA VAL A 39 -6.08 -4.87 32.33
C VAL A 39 -5.20 -5.85 31.59
N MET A 40 -4.01 -6.14 32.12
CA MET A 40 -3.14 -7.17 31.57
C MET A 40 -3.83 -8.53 31.63
N SER A 41 -3.79 -9.25 30.52
CA SER A 41 -4.45 -10.53 30.33
C SER A 41 -3.46 -11.61 29.93
N THR A 42 -3.97 -12.81 29.71
CA THR A 42 -3.21 -13.98 29.27
C THR A 42 -3.95 -14.68 28.13
N PRO A 43 -3.23 -15.46 27.31
CA PRO A 43 -1.80 -15.78 27.33
C PRO A 43 -0.94 -14.68 26.70
N VAL A 44 0.35 -14.65 27.05
CA VAL A 44 1.34 -13.91 26.27
C VAL A 44 1.51 -14.62 24.93
N SER A 45 1.54 -13.87 23.83
CA SER A 45 1.69 -14.43 22.49
C SER A 45 3.10 -15.02 22.25
N GLY A 46 3.27 -15.73 21.13
CA GLY A 46 4.54 -16.29 20.70
C GLY A 46 5.62 -15.22 20.46
N SER A 47 5.22 -14.02 20.03
CA SER A 47 6.12 -12.87 19.90
C SER A 47 6.36 -12.12 21.23
N GLY A 48 5.84 -12.62 22.35
CA GLY A 48 6.05 -12.02 23.68
C GLY A 48 5.10 -10.86 24.01
N VAL A 49 4.02 -10.68 23.23
CA VAL A 49 3.06 -9.61 23.46
C VAL A 49 2.09 -10.03 24.56
N THR A 50 2.04 -9.26 25.65
CA THR A 50 1.03 -9.47 26.69
C THR A 50 -0.27 -8.80 26.27
N PRO A 51 -1.37 -9.55 26.08
CA PRO A 51 -2.63 -8.96 25.68
C PRO A 51 -3.23 -8.14 26.81
N GLN A 52 -4.13 -7.25 26.43
CA GLN A 52 -4.86 -6.41 27.36
C GLN A 52 -6.35 -6.49 27.11
N ILE A 53 -7.14 -6.45 28.18
CA ILE A 53 -8.58 -6.22 28.13
C ILE A 53 -8.77 -4.72 28.31
N ILE A 54 -9.50 -4.12 27.40
CA ILE A 54 -9.86 -2.71 27.44
C ILE A 54 -11.36 -2.56 27.67
N ASP A 55 -11.74 -1.49 28.37
CA ASP A 55 -13.13 -1.07 28.44
C ASP A 55 -13.68 -0.79 27.03
N GLY A 56 -14.98 -1.02 26.85
CA GLY A 56 -15.68 -0.67 25.62
C GLY A 56 -17.16 -0.51 25.86
N GLU A 57 -17.87 0.11 24.92
CA GLU A 57 -19.29 0.45 25.08
C GLU A 57 -20.17 -0.81 25.21
N ASN A 58 -19.72 -1.92 24.62
CA ASN A 58 -20.44 -3.18 24.61
C ASN A 58 -20.01 -4.09 25.78
N GLY A 59 -20.91 -4.42 26.70
CA GLY A 59 -20.63 -5.38 27.78
C GLY A 59 -20.35 -6.82 27.32
N GLY A 60 -20.51 -7.11 26.03
CA GLY A 60 -20.27 -8.43 25.43
C GLY A 60 -18.87 -8.64 24.89
N GLY A 61 -17.94 -7.67 25.04
CA GLY A 61 -16.53 -7.82 24.71
C GLY A 61 -16.14 -7.56 23.26
N ASN A 62 -17.10 -7.20 22.39
CA ASN A 62 -16.78 -6.74 21.04
C ASN A 62 -16.06 -5.40 21.14
N ARG A 63 -14.74 -5.41 20.93
CA ARG A 63 -13.91 -4.21 20.83
C ARG A 63 -13.78 -3.80 19.37
N THR A 64 -13.77 -2.49 19.14
CA THR A 64 -13.49 -1.90 17.83
C THR A 64 -12.06 -1.38 17.77
N CYS A 65 -11.51 -1.23 16.56
CA CYS A 65 -10.20 -0.59 16.40
C CYS A 65 -10.18 0.86 16.87
N GLY A 66 -11.33 1.56 16.89
CA GLY A 66 -11.44 2.90 17.47
C GLY A 66 -11.24 2.90 18.98
N GLU A 67 -11.88 1.97 19.70
CA GLU A 67 -11.69 1.81 21.15
C GLU A 67 -10.23 1.41 21.47
N VAL A 68 -9.64 0.52 20.68
CA VAL A 68 -8.22 0.16 20.80
C VAL A 68 -7.34 1.39 20.57
N ALA A 69 -7.59 2.17 19.52
CA ALA A 69 -6.83 3.38 19.22
C ALA A 69 -6.84 4.36 20.41
N GLU A 70 -8.00 4.57 21.04
CA GLU A 70 -8.13 5.43 22.21
C GLU A 70 -7.39 4.87 23.43
N ALA A 71 -7.54 3.58 23.75
CA ALA A 71 -6.90 2.95 24.89
C ALA A 71 -5.36 2.99 24.81
N PHE A 72 -4.80 2.82 23.61
CA PHE A 72 -3.36 2.82 23.37
C PHE A 72 -2.79 4.17 22.93
N LYS A 73 -3.64 5.20 22.81
CA LYS A 73 -3.25 6.56 22.35
C LYS A 73 -2.54 6.51 20.99
N THR A 74 -3.07 5.71 20.07
CA THR A 74 -2.59 5.52 18.69
C THR A 74 -3.72 5.86 17.71
N SER A 75 -3.42 5.80 16.42
CA SER A 75 -4.41 5.73 15.34
C SER A 75 -4.22 4.43 14.57
N PHE A 76 -5.28 3.95 13.91
CA PHE A 76 -5.17 2.90 12.87
C PHE A 76 -5.82 3.45 11.60
N ASP A 77 -5.30 3.05 10.46
CA ASP A 77 -5.77 3.54 9.16
C ASP A 77 -6.94 2.72 8.64
N LEU A 78 -6.99 1.43 8.99
CA LEU A 78 -8.04 0.53 8.56
C LEU A 78 -8.34 -0.54 9.62
N SER A 79 -9.58 -1.01 9.62
CA SER A 79 -10.00 -2.18 10.38
C SER A 79 -10.53 -3.25 9.44
N VAL A 80 -10.09 -4.49 9.64
CA VAL A 80 -10.56 -5.67 8.91
C VAL A 80 -11.08 -6.68 9.92
N GLY A 81 -12.21 -7.34 9.62
CA GLY A 81 -12.73 -8.42 10.44
C GLY A 81 -14.00 -8.07 11.19
N GLN A 82 -14.03 -8.45 12.48
CA GLN A 82 -15.22 -8.90 13.19
C GLN A 82 -15.86 -10.13 12.54
N TYR A 83 -15.01 -10.98 11.92
CA TYR A 83 -15.44 -12.20 11.27
C TYR A 83 -15.71 -13.26 12.32
N ASN A 84 -16.92 -13.80 12.31
CA ASN A 84 -17.32 -14.80 13.30
C ASN A 84 -16.67 -16.13 12.98
N TYR A 85 -16.24 -16.84 14.03
CA TYR A 85 -15.69 -18.19 13.91
C TYR A 85 -16.71 -19.19 14.43
N GLU A 86 -17.34 -19.92 13.52
CA GLU A 86 -18.38 -20.89 13.81
C GLU A 86 -18.14 -22.16 12.99
N ASP A 87 -18.40 -23.33 13.58
CA ASP A 87 -18.23 -24.64 12.92
C ASP A 87 -16.87 -24.88 12.25
N GLY A 88 -15.81 -24.29 12.83
CA GLY A 88 -14.44 -24.48 12.38
C GLY A 88 -13.98 -23.51 11.29
N VAL A 89 -14.82 -22.57 10.86
CA VAL A 89 -14.55 -21.64 9.75
C VAL A 89 -14.89 -20.20 10.11
N PHE A 90 -14.22 -19.25 9.45
CA PHE A 90 -14.62 -17.84 9.49
C PHE A 90 -15.75 -17.57 8.49
N ASP A 91 -16.65 -16.64 8.83
CA ASP A 91 -17.79 -16.26 7.99
C ASP A 91 -17.41 -15.39 6.77
N ASN A 92 -16.18 -14.91 6.69
CA ASN A 92 -15.62 -14.16 5.56
C ASN A 92 -14.17 -14.57 5.29
N GLU A 93 -13.69 -14.24 4.08
CA GLU A 93 -12.30 -14.43 3.67
C GLU A 93 -11.41 -13.27 4.16
N TRP A 94 -10.15 -13.59 4.46
CA TRP A 94 -9.15 -12.60 4.82
C TRP A 94 -8.56 -11.91 3.56
N PRO A 95 -8.16 -10.63 3.65
CA PRO A 95 -7.59 -9.91 2.52
C PRO A 95 -6.29 -10.53 2.02
N GLU A 96 -5.94 -10.22 0.76
CA GLU A 96 -4.70 -10.64 0.14
C GLU A 96 -3.48 -10.24 0.98
N GLY A 97 -2.52 -11.17 1.08
CA GLY A 97 -1.32 -11.01 1.91
C GLY A 97 -1.53 -11.39 3.38
N LEU A 98 -2.77 -11.51 3.90
CA LEU A 98 -3.03 -11.94 5.28
C LEU A 98 -3.47 -13.41 5.34
N THR A 99 -2.63 -14.26 5.94
CA THR A 99 -2.99 -15.64 6.28
C THR A 99 -3.30 -15.77 7.76
N VAL A 100 -4.46 -16.35 8.08
CA VAL A 100 -4.89 -16.62 9.47
C VAL A 100 -5.13 -18.12 9.64
N THR A 101 -4.61 -18.67 10.74
CA THR A 101 -4.83 -20.07 11.13
C THR A 101 -5.33 -20.13 12.57
N THR A 102 -6.18 -21.12 12.88
CA THR A 102 -6.74 -21.30 14.22
C THR A 102 -7.16 -22.75 14.45
N ASP A 103 -7.06 -23.21 15.70
CA ASP A 103 -7.65 -24.47 16.17
C ASP A 103 -9.01 -24.27 16.88
N GLY A 104 -9.56 -23.05 16.79
CA GLY A 104 -10.76 -22.60 17.49
C GLY A 104 -10.51 -22.03 18.90
N THR A 105 -9.27 -22.09 19.39
CA THR A 105 -8.85 -21.51 20.67
C THR A 105 -7.70 -20.53 20.48
N TYR A 106 -6.65 -20.97 19.80
CA TYR A 106 -5.46 -20.19 19.50
C TYR A 106 -5.42 -19.79 18.05
N VAL A 107 -5.08 -18.53 17.82
CA VAL A 107 -4.95 -17.87 16.53
C VAL A 107 -3.47 -17.62 16.25
N SER A 108 -3.09 -17.81 14.99
CA SER A 108 -1.82 -17.34 14.44
C SER A 108 -2.07 -16.64 13.12
N PHE A 109 -1.25 -15.64 12.80
CA PHE A 109 -1.31 -14.97 11.51
C PHE A 109 0.07 -14.69 10.95
N THR A 110 0.14 -14.57 9.63
CA THR A 110 1.30 -14.14 8.88
C THR A 110 0.88 -13.21 7.74
N VAL A 111 1.69 -12.18 7.50
CA VAL A 111 1.56 -11.23 6.41
C VAL A 111 2.70 -11.48 5.42
N ASP A 112 2.37 -11.73 4.16
CA ASP A 112 3.35 -11.87 3.08
C ASP A 112 3.70 -10.48 2.52
N GLY A 113 4.81 -9.91 2.99
CA GLY A 113 5.21 -8.53 2.69
C GLY A 113 4.27 -7.50 3.33
N THR A 114 3.12 -7.26 2.70
CA THR A 114 2.08 -6.32 3.16
C THR A 114 0.68 -6.83 2.82
N ILE A 115 -0.32 -6.46 3.61
CA ILE A 115 -1.73 -6.69 3.29
C ILE A 115 -2.17 -5.70 2.22
N ARG A 116 -2.77 -6.16 1.11
CA ARG A 116 -3.19 -5.32 -0.02
C ARG A 116 -4.71 -5.13 -0.02
N ILE A 117 -5.17 -3.88 0.12
CA ILE A 117 -6.60 -3.52 0.09
C ILE A 117 -6.76 -2.24 -0.73
N GLU A 118 -7.53 -2.31 -1.82
CA GLU A 118 -7.83 -1.16 -2.71
C GLU A 118 -6.58 -0.41 -3.21
N GLY A 119 -5.48 -1.15 -3.46
CA GLY A 119 -4.21 -0.58 -3.94
C GLY A 119 -3.35 0.09 -2.86
N MET A 120 -3.77 0.03 -1.60
CA MET A 120 -3.00 0.48 -0.44
C MET A 120 -2.40 -0.73 0.30
N CYS A 121 -1.26 -0.51 0.97
CA CYS A 121 -0.55 -1.54 1.70
C CYS A 121 -0.61 -1.30 3.21
N TYR A 122 -0.70 -2.39 3.97
CA TYR A 122 -0.88 -2.34 5.41
C TYR A 122 -0.08 -3.41 6.15
N ILE A 123 0.21 -3.14 7.43
CA ILE A 123 0.72 -4.11 8.40
C ILE A 123 -0.19 -4.16 9.64
N VAL A 124 -0.07 -5.22 10.45
CA VAL A 124 -0.94 -5.42 11.62
C VAL A 124 -0.46 -4.57 12.80
N GLY A 125 -1.30 -3.65 13.26
CA GLY A 125 -1.08 -2.82 14.44
C GLY A 125 -1.76 -3.35 15.70
N ALA A 126 -2.89 -4.05 15.57
CA ALA A 126 -3.49 -4.79 16.68
C ALA A 126 -4.32 -5.99 16.20
N VAL A 127 -4.49 -6.98 17.07
CA VAL A 127 -5.42 -8.08 16.89
C VAL A 127 -6.37 -8.17 18.08
N ILE A 128 -7.67 -8.20 17.80
CA ILE A 128 -8.74 -8.33 18.78
C ILE A 128 -9.26 -9.76 18.71
N VAL A 129 -8.94 -10.57 19.71
CA VAL A 129 -9.35 -11.97 19.80
C VAL A 129 -10.51 -12.10 20.78
N LYS A 130 -11.71 -12.26 20.25
CA LYS A 130 -12.94 -12.29 21.03
C LYS A 130 -13.30 -13.71 21.45
N GLY A 131 -13.69 -13.87 22.72
CA GLY A 131 -14.31 -15.11 23.21
C GLY A 131 -15.06 -14.87 24.52
N GLY A 132 -16.17 -15.58 24.74
CA GLY A 132 -16.98 -15.40 25.95
C GLY A 132 -17.52 -13.96 26.10
N ASN A 133 -17.25 -13.30 27.23
CA ASN A 133 -17.77 -11.95 27.53
C ASN A 133 -16.77 -10.81 27.22
N ASP A 134 -15.52 -11.12 26.88
CA ASP A 134 -14.45 -10.13 26.69
C ASP A 134 -13.62 -10.42 25.44
N ALA A 135 -12.64 -9.57 25.15
CA ALA A 135 -11.64 -9.77 24.11
C ALA A 135 -10.25 -9.47 24.65
N ASN A 136 -9.27 -10.25 24.18
CA ASN A 136 -7.87 -9.91 24.33
C ASN A 136 -7.45 -9.03 23.15
N VAL A 137 -6.79 -7.91 23.45
CA VAL A 137 -6.18 -7.03 22.47
C VAL A 137 -4.67 -7.24 22.52
N TYR A 138 -4.10 -7.74 21.42
CA TYR A 138 -2.66 -7.81 21.20
C TYR A 138 -2.26 -6.60 20.38
N TYR A 139 -1.55 -5.66 20.99
CA TYR A 139 -1.16 -4.40 20.37
C TYR A 139 0.33 -4.40 20.01
N TYR A 140 0.63 -3.94 18.79
CA TYR A 140 1.97 -3.87 18.22
C TYR A 140 2.25 -2.41 17.84
N ALA A 141 2.97 -1.68 18.68
CA ALA A 141 3.14 -0.22 18.52
C ALA A 141 3.75 0.19 17.18
N ASP A 142 4.72 -0.58 16.70
CA ASP A 142 5.39 -0.36 15.41
C ASP A 142 4.84 -1.25 14.29
N GLY A 143 3.74 -1.96 14.56
CA GLY A 143 3.20 -3.01 13.70
C GLY A 143 3.98 -4.32 13.74
N THR A 144 3.41 -5.37 13.13
CA THR A 144 4.05 -6.67 12.94
C THR A 144 3.53 -7.34 11.67
N LEU A 145 4.31 -8.28 11.13
CA LEU A 145 3.92 -9.15 10.03
C LEU A 145 3.43 -10.52 10.51
N SER A 146 3.66 -10.89 11.77
CA SER A 146 3.21 -12.19 12.27
C SER A 146 3.16 -12.24 13.78
N ASP A 147 2.26 -13.06 14.30
CA ASP A 147 2.30 -13.53 15.69
C ASP A 147 1.51 -14.85 15.81
N THR A 148 1.74 -15.59 16.88
CA THR A 148 1.19 -16.92 17.13
C THR A 148 0.72 -17.06 18.57
N GLY A 149 -0.16 -18.03 18.85
CA GLY A 149 -0.61 -18.31 20.21
C GLY A 149 -1.48 -17.21 20.82
N LEU A 150 -2.08 -16.36 19.99
CA LEU A 150 -3.06 -15.39 20.44
C LEU A 150 -4.34 -16.14 20.81
N SER A 151 -4.97 -15.80 21.92
CA SER A 151 -6.28 -16.35 22.26
C SER A 151 -7.18 -15.30 22.88
N ALA A 152 -8.47 -15.62 22.97
CA ALA A 152 -9.43 -14.90 23.80
C ALA A 152 -9.05 -14.99 25.30
N PRO A 153 -9.63 -14.14 26.17
CA PRO A 153 -9.34 -14.15 27.59
C PRO A 153 -9.58 -15.51 28.25
N VAL A 154 -8.82 -15.80 29.31
CA VAL A 154 -9.02 -16.98 30.13
C VAL A 154 -10.38 -16.93 30.82
N ASN A 155 -11.16 -18.01 30.68
CA ASN A 155 -12.48 -18.14 31.29
C ASN A 155 -12.40 -18.71 32.72
N ALA A 156 -13.54 -18.79 33.40
CA ALA A 156 -13.62 -19.28 34.78
C ALA A 156 -13.11 -20.72 34.98
N SER A 157 -12.97 -21.52 33.92
CA SER A 157 -12.43 -22.88 33.95
C SER A 157 -10.89 -22.92 33.86
N GLY A 158 -10.22 -21.77 33.74
CA GLY A 158 -8.77 -21.64 33.80
C GLY A 158 -8.03 -21.78 32.46
N GLY A 159 -8.75 -21.97 31.34
CA GLY A 159 -8.20 -21.93 29.98
C GLY A 159 -8.81 -20.79 29.14
N PRO A 160 -8.24 -20.45 27.98
CA PRO A 160 -8.84 -19.48 27.06
C PRO A 160 -10.28 -19.83 26.72
N ALA A 161 -11.13 -18.82 26.55
CA ALA A 161 -12.42 -19.00 25.90
C ALA A 161 -12.24 -19.44 24.44
N GLY A 162 -13.21 -20.18 23.90
CA GLY A 162 -13.27 -20.46 22.47
C GLY A 162 -13.41 -19.17 21.66
N LEU A 163 -12.80 -19.16 20.47
CA LEU A 163 -12.84 -18.04 19.54
C LEU A 163 -14.28 -17.79 19.07
N SER A 164 -14.74 -16.55 19.17
CA SER A 164 -16.06 -16.12 18.70
C SER A 164 -15.97 -15.24 17.46
N ASN A 165 -15.07 -14.25 17.47
CA ASN A 165 -14.72 -13.47 16.27
C ASN A 165 -13.29 -12.94 16.36
N LEU A 166 -12.78 -12.48 15.22
CA LEU A 166 -11.43 -11.95 15.08
C LEU A 166 -11.45 -10.64 14.29
N SER A 167 -10.68 -9.65 14.75
CA SER A 167 -10.49 -8.38 14.06
C SER A 167 -9.02 -7.97 14.05
N PHE A 168 -8.61 -7.31 12.98
CA PHE A 168 -7.29 -6.71 12.80
C PHE A 168 -7.43 -5.19 12.66
N CYS A 169 -6.57 -4.47 13.37
CA CYS A 169 -6.40 -3.03 13.22
C CYS A 169 -5.07 -2.79 12.51
N LEU A 170 -5.09 -2.02 11.43
CA LEU A 170 -4.00 -1.97 10.46
C LEU A 170 -3.38 -0.58 10.40
N TYR A 171 -2.05 -0.54 10.26
CA TYR A 171 -1.30 0.66 9.89
C TYR A 171 -1.07 0.67 8.39
N ALA A 172 -1.30 1.81 7.74
CA ALA A 172 -0.90 2.03 6.37
C ALA A 172 0.63 2.13 6.28
N VAL A 173 1.19 1.52 5.25
CA VAL A 173 2.62 1.56 4.94
C VAL A 173 2.82 1.79 3.45
N ASP A 174 4.01 2.22 3.07
CA ASP A 174 4.40 2.22 1.66
C ASP A 174 4.39 0.78 1.13
N CYS A 175 3.79 0.59 -0.04
CA CYS A 175 3.85 -0.69 -0.71
C CYS A 175 5.31 -1.00 -1.06
N PRO A 176 5.80 -2.22 -0.81
CA PRO A 176 7.12 -2.62 -1.27
C PRO A 176 7.16 -2.46 -2.79
N GLU A 177 8.23 -1.86 -3.31
CA GLU A 177 8.49 -1.83 -4.74
C GLU A 177 8.61 -3.27 -5.22
N GLU A 178 7.86 -3.63 -6.27
CA GLU A 178 7.98 -4.95 -6.86
C GLU A 178 9.39 -5.08 -7.47
N GLU A 179 10.12 -6.14 -7.09
CA GLU A 179 11.44 -6.37 -7.67
C GLU A 179 11.31 -6.59 -9.17
N GLU A 180 11.95 -5.72 -9.95
CA GLU A 180 12.01 -5.86 -11.40
C GLU A 180 13.28 -6.60 -11.81
N CYS A 181 13.11 -7.72 -12.48
CA CYS A 181 14.22 -8.46 -13.05
C CYS A 181 14.37 -8.17 -14.54
N TRP A 182 15.62 -8.07 -14.98
CA TRP A 182 16.00 -7.69 -16.33
C TRP A 182 17.00 -8.69 -16.90
N ALA A 183 16.78 -9.15 -18.12
CA ALA A 183 17.68 -10.06 -18.83
C ALA A 183 18.32 -9.35 -20.04
N GLU A 184 19.62 -9.56 -20.24
CA GLU A 184 20.32 -9.04 -21.41
C GLU A 184 19.81 -9.72 -22.69
N GLU A 185 19.47 -8.91 -23.69
CA GLU A 185 18.94 -9.38 -24.96
C GLU A 185 19.44 -8.54 -26.14
N THR A 186 19.35 -9.14 -27.33
CA THR A 186 19.49 -8.40 -28.58
C THR A 186 18.10 -7.99 -29.08
N ALA A 187 17.94 -6.71 -29.46
CA ALA A 187 16.69 -6.22 -30.01
C ALA A 187 16.81 -5.64 -31.42
N TRP A 188 15.75 -5.79 -32.21
CA TRP A 188 15.63 -5.29 -33.58
C TRP A 188 14.27 -4.64 -33.81
N ALA A 189 14.25 -3.47 -34.44
CA ALA A 189 13.01 -2.85 -34.89
C ALA A 189 12.70 -3.22 -36.34
N GLY A 190 11.43 -3.43 -36.66
CA GLY A 190 10.98 -3.46 -38.05
C GLY A 190 9.76 -4.32 -38.34
N ASN A 191 9.18 -4.08 -39.50
CA ASN A 191 8.01 -4.77 -40.05
C ASN A 191 8.38 -5.83 -41.11
N VAL A 192 9.66 -5.93 -41.49
CA VAL A 192 10.14 -6.89 -42.48
C VAL A 192 11.22 -7.77 -41.86
N ALA A 193 10.97 -9.08 -41.79
CA ALA A 193 11.98 -10.03 -41.29
C ALA A 193 13.17 -10.14 -42.24
N GLY A 194 14.37 -10.19 -41.69
CA GLY A 194 15.59 -10.51 -42.41
C GLY A 194 15.61 -11.95 -42.91
N GLY A 195 16.24 -12.20 -44.06
CA GLY A 195 16.37 -13.55 -44.62
C GLY A 195 17.65 -14.26 -44.17
N GLY A 196 17.57 -15.48 -43.63
CA GLY A 196 18.73 -16.30 -43.27
C GLY A 196 18.52 -17.14 -42.01
N PRO A 197 19.58 -17.80 -41.50
CA PRO A 197 19.51 -18.63 -40.29
C PRO A 197 19.60 -17.82 -38.98
N ALA A 198 19.96 -16.54 -39.03
CA ALA A 198 19.92 -15.63 -37.89
C ALA A 198 18.65 -14.77 -37.96
N TRP A 199 18.24 -14.19 -36.83
CA TRP A 199 17.07 -13.32 -36.77
C TRP A 199 17.47 -11.84 -36.69
N TRP A 200 16.72 -10.99 -37.40
CA TRP A 200 16.75 -9.53 -37.35
C TRP A 200 15.56 -8.98 -38.14
N TYR A 201 15.31 -7.68 -37.99
CA TYR A 201 14.26 -6.98 -38.73
C TYR A 201 14.81 -5.77 -39.48
N TYR A 202 14.11 -5.41 -40.55
CA TYR A 202 14.22 -4.14 -41.24
C TYR A 202 12.91 -3.36 -41.06
N ILE A 203 13.05 -2.06 -40.92
CA ILE A 203 11.97 -1.10 -41.13
C ILE A 203 11.88 -0.86 -42.63
N ASP A 204 10.69 -1.04 -43.21
CA ASP A 204 10.30 -0.58 -44.54
C ASP A 204 9.36 0.62 -44.39
N THR A 205 9.84 1.81 -44.74
CA THR A 205 9.11 3.06 -44.57
C THR A 205 8.19 3.40 -45.73
N GLN A 206 8.05 2.51 -46.73
CA GLN A 206 7.08 2.71 -47.81
C GLN A 206 5.64 2.60 -47.31
N ALA A 207 5.44 2.00 -46.13
CA ALA A 207 4.24 2.17 -45.33
C ALA A 207 4.57 3.15 -44.20
N GLU A 208 3.84 4.28 -44.12
CA GLU A 208 3.92 5.15 -42.95
C GLU A 208 3.43 4.40 -41.71
N GLY A 209 4.13 4.56 -40.58
CA GLY A 209 3.64 3.98 -39.34
C GLY A 209 4.65 3.94 -38.21
N THR A 210 4.18 3.30 -37.15
CA THR A 210 4.94 2.91 -35.97
C THR A 210 5.42 1.48 -36.18
N TYR A 211 6.73 1.26 -36.06
CA TYR A 211 7.35 -0.04 -36.31
C TYR A 211 7.60 -0.77 -34.98
N PRO A 212 7.29 -2.08 -34.90
CA PRO A 212 7.46 -2.85 -33.68
C PRO A 212 8.95 -3.07 -33.33
N LEU A 213 9.21 -3.26 -32.03
CA LEU A 213 10.49 -3.72 -31.50
C LEU A 213 10.37 -5.17 -31.03
N TYR A 214 11.37 -5.97 -31.39
CA TYR A 214 11.48 -7.36 -30.94
C TYR A 214 12.78 -7.54 -30.16
N ALA A 215 12.75 -8.28 -29.05
CA ALA A 215 13.92 -8.69 -28.30
C ALA A 215 13.85 -10.19 -28.02
N GLY A 216 14.97 -10.92 -28.13
CA GLY A 216 14.97 -12.38 -27.97
C GLY A 216 14.00 -13.13 -28.91
N GLN A 217 13.71 -12.59 -30.10
CA GLN A 217 12.69 -13.07 -31.06
C GLN A 217 11.22 -12.91 -30.63
N GLN A 218 10.94 -12.19 -29.55
CA GLN A 218 9.59 -11.89 -29.08
C GLN A 218 9.25 -10.43 -29.34
N LEU A 219 7.99 -10.16 -29.67
CA LEU A 219 7.46 -8.79 -29.77
C LEU A 219 7.44 -8.17 -28.37
N ILE A 220 7.95 -6.94 -28.23
CA ILE A 220 7.97 -6.25 -26.94
C ILE A 220 6.83 -5.24 -26.90
N GLU A 221 5.86 -5.49 -26.02
CA GLU A 221 4.69 -4.62 -25.87
C GLU A 221 5.09 -3.23 -25.36
N GLY A 222 4.52 -2.20 -25.97
CA GLY A 222 4.83 -0.79 -25.68
C GLY A 222 6.08 -0.25 -26.37
N ALA A 223 6.99 -1.12 -26.82
CA ALA A 223 8.22 -0.71 -27.49
C ALA A 223 8.01 -0.52 -29.01
N SER A 224 8.48 0.59 -29.56
CA SER A 224 8.36 0.89 -30.99
C SER A 224 9.40 1.88 -31.52
N VAL A 225 9.45 2.00 -32.84
CA VAL A 225 10.24 3.01 -33.55
C VAL A 225 9.33 3.83 -34.47
N THR A 226 9.56 5.14 -34.52
CA THR A 226 8.93 6.03 -35.50
C THR A 226 10.01 6.77 -36.29
N ILE A 227 9.72 7.09 -37.55
CA ILE A 227 10.61 7.85 -38.42
C ILE A 227 9.78 8.92 -39.13
N ALA A 228 10.14 10.19 -38.92
CA ALA A 228 9.49 11.33 -39.56
C ALA A 228 10.56 12.34 -40.00
N GLU A 229 10.48 12.80 -41.25
CA GLU A 229 11.38 13.81 -41.81
C GLU A 229 12.89 13.49 -41.65
N GLY A 230 13.23 12.20 -41.65
CA GLY A 230 14.60 11.72 -41.49
C GLY A 230 15.14 11.75 -40.06
N LEU A 231 14.24 11.94 -39.08
CA LEU A 231 14.50 11.80 -37.65
C LEU A 231 13.83 10.52 -37.14
N LEU A 232 14.61 9.71 -36.41
CA LEU A 232 14.16 8.47 -35.81
C LEU A 232 14.01 8.63 -34.29
N THR A 233 12.91 8.12 -33.76
CA THR A 233 12.63 8.03 -32.32
C THR A 233 12.34 6.58 -31.93
N ILE A 234 12.93 6.14 -30.82
CA ILE A 234 12.82 4.82 -30.21
C ILE A 234 12.04 5.02 -28.91
N ASN A 235 10.83 4.47 -28.86
CA ASN A 235 10.08 4.31 -27.62
C ASN A 235 10.40 2.92 -27.05
N LEU A 236 11.00 2.85 -25.86
CA LEU A 236 11.37 1.60 -25.22
C LEU A 236 10.20 0.95 -24.46
N GLY A 237 9.15 1.72 -24.10
CA GLY A 237 8.08 1.24 -23.23
C GLY A 237 8.56 0.87 -21.82
N GLU A 238 7.73 0.11 -21.10
CA GLU A 238 8.03 -0.37 -19.74
C GLU A 238 8.78 -1.72 -19.71
N ASN A 239 8.83 -2.42 -20.85
CA ASN A 239 9.34 -3.79 -20.95
C ASN A 239 10.73 -3.89 -21.61
N LEU A 240 11.33 -2.75 -21.98
CA LEU A 240 12.63 -2.68 -22.62
C LEU A 240 13.46 -1.54 -22.01
N ALA A 241 14.73 -1.79 -21.78
CA ALA A 241 15.72 -0.78 -21.46
C ALA A 241 16.98 -0.98 -22.33
N LEU A 242 17.84 0.03 -22.41
CA LEU A 242 19.14 -0.11 -23.08
C LEU A 242 20.17 -0.65 -22.09
N LEU A 243 21.06 -1.51 -22.56
CA LEU A 243 22.26 -1.85 -21.80
C LEU A 243 23.14 -0.61 -21.61
N ASP A 244 23.73 -0.49 -20.42
CA ASP A 244 24.70 0.57 -20.10
C ASP A 244 26.05 0.28 -20.75
N VAL A 245 26.11 0.51 -22.06
CA VAL A 245 27.30 0.36 -22.89
C VAL A 245 27.48 1.61 -23.77
N SER A 246 28.62 1.74 -24.45
CA SER A 246 28.94 2.98 -25.17
C SER A 246 28.10 3.22 -26.43
N GLU A 247 27.58 2.16 -27.06
CA GLU A 247 26.84 2.25 -28.33
C GLU A 247 25.65 1.26 -28.37
N PRO A 248 24.70 1.33 -27.41
CA PRO A 248 23.60 0.37 -27.34
C PRO A 248 22.70 0.50 -28.56
N VAL A 249 22.56 1.69 -29.15
CA VAL A 249 21.75 1.94 -30.35
C VAL A 249 22.63 1.99 -31.59
N LYS A 250 22.33 1.15 -32.58
CA LYS A 250 23.06 1.05 -33.85
C LYS A 250 22.07 1.06 -35.01
N ILE A 251 22.19 2.02 -35.93
CA ILE A 251 21.27 2.20 -37.05
C ILE A 251 22.02 2.23 -38.37
N GLN A 252 21.46 1.55 -39.36
CA GLN A 252 21.96 1.55 -40.73
C GLN A 252 20.80 1.74 -41.70
N ALA A 253 20.87 2.81 -42.50
CA ALA A 253 19.92 3.10 -43.56
C ALA A 253 20.34 2.44 -44.89
N TYR A 254 19.36 2.11 -45.73
CA TYR A 254 19.55 1.46 -47.01
C TYR A 254 18.58 1.97 -48.08
N THR A 255 19.04 1.99 -49.33
CA THR A 255 18.18 2.22 -50.51
C THR A 255 17.52 0.94 -51.03
N THR A 256 18.07 -0.23 -50.68
CA THR A 256 17.54 -1.56 -51.01
C THR A 256 17.82 -2.52 -49.85
N ILE A 257 16.89 -3.44 -49.57
CA ILE A 257 17.06 -4.42 -48.48
C ILE A 257 18.24 -5.36 -48.81
N PRO A 258 19.26 -5.46 -47.94
CA PRO A 258 20.35 -6.40 -48.13
C PRO A 258 19.91 -7.86 -48.00
N THR A 259 20.62 -8.77 -48.67
CA THR A 259 20.40 -10.23 -48.54
C THR A 259 21.07 -10.84 -47.31
N ARG A 260 21.76 -10.04 -46.51
CA ARG A 260 22.50 -10.48 -45.31
C ARG A 260 22.32 -9.46 -44.20
N ARG A 261 22.31 -9.95 -42.97
CA ARG A 261 22.31 -9.11 -41.76
C ARG A 261 23.46 -8.09 -41.82
N PRO A 262 23.25 -6.85 -41.35
CA PRO A 262 24.34 -5.93 -41.13
C PRO A 262 25.42 -6.60 -40.26
N ALA A 263 26.68 -6.55 -40.68
CA ALA A 263 27.75 -7.13 -39.88
C ALA A 263 27.97 -6.30 -38.61
N ALA A 264 28.22 -6.98 -37.49
CA ALA A 264 28.53 -6.32 -36.23
C ALA A 264 29.70 -5.33 -36.41
N GLY A 265 29.53 -4.11 -35.91
CA GLY A 265 30.53 -3.04 -36.02
C GLY A 265 30.55 -2.26 -37.34
N LEU A 266 29.70 -2.58 -38.33
CA LEU A 266 29.67 -1.87 -39.62
C LEU A 266 28.48 -0.91 -39.80
N PHE A 267 27.78 -0.57 -38.71
CA PHE A 267 26.74 0.46 -38.73
C PHE A 267 27.36 1.85 -38.91
N LYS A 268 26.91 2.57 -39.94
CA LYS A 268 27.46 3.87 -40.36
C LYS A 268 26.48 5.02 -40.22
N THR A 269 25.17 4.76 -40.20
CA THR A 269 24.17 5.84 -40.13
C THR A 269 24.15 6.46 -38.74
N TYR A 270 24.10 5.63 -37.69
CA TYR A 270 24.19 6.11 -36.31
C TYR A 270 24.72 5.02 -35.39
N LYS A 271 25.53 5.43 -34.39
CA LYS A 271 25.93 4.62 -33.24
C LYS A 271 26.01 5.53 -32.02
N GLY A 272 25.37 5.13 -30.93
CA GLY A 272 25.33 5.91 -29.68
C GLY A 272 24.25 5.43 -28.74
N SER A 273 23.78 6.31 -27.86
CA SER A 273 22.79 6.02 -26.81
C SER A 273 21.52 6.87 -26.89
N ALA A 274 21.41 7.76 -27.87
CA ALA A 274 20.21 8.57 -28.02
C ALA A 274 19.04 7.70 -28.49
N THR A 275 17.85 8.00 -27.95
CA THR A 275 16.58 7.36 -28.32
C THR A 275 15.64 8.33 -29.05
N GLU A 276 15.92 9.63 -29.04
CA GLU A 276 15.06 10.65 -29.65
C GLU A 276 15.82 11.50 -30.66
N ASN A 277 15.10 11.99 -31.68
CA ASN A 277 15.61 12.95 -32.67
C ASN A 277 16.91 12.50 -33.36
N ILE A 278 17.05 11.18 -33.59
CA ILE A 278 18.26 10.62 -34.19
C ILE A 278 18.23 10.94 -35.68
N SER A 279 19.20 11.72 -36.16
CA SER A 279 19.29 12.06 -37.58
C SER A 279 19.75 10.85 -38.41
N VAL A 280 18.86 10.30 -39.22
CA VAL A 280 19.10 9.10 -40.05
C VAL A 280 18.94 9.36 -41.56
N GLY A 281 18.43 10.53 -41.95
CA GLY A 281 18.14 10.89 -43.33
C GLY A 281 16.88 10.20 -43.86
N ASN A 282 16.52 10.43 -45.13
CA ASN A 282 15.33 9.86 -45.76
C ASN A 282 15.71 8.69 -46.69
N PHE A 283 15.54 7.48 -46.20
CA PHE A 283 15.77 6.22 -46.90
C PHE A 283 14.56 5.30 -46.78
N PRO A 284 14.33 4.41 -47.76
CA PRO A 284 13.21 3.48 -47.74
C PRO A 284 13.35 2.35 -46.72
N TYR A 285 14.58 2.03 -46.27
CA TYR A 285 14.79 0.94 -45.33
C TYR A 285 15.82 1.25 -44.25
N TYR A 286 15.61 0.70 -43.05
CA TYR A 286 16.54 0.82 -41.92
C TYR A 286 16.70 -0.50 -41.20
N ALA A 287 17.90 -0.76 -40.70
CA ALA A 287 18.14 -1.76 -39.67
C ALA A 287 18.45 -1.02 -38.38
N VAL A 288 17.64 -1.24 -37.34
CA VAL A 288 17.79 -0.64 -36.00
C VAL A 288 18.05 -1.77 -35.03
N HIS A 289 19.22 -1.76 -34.40
CA HIS A 289 19.70 -2.78 -33.47
C HIS A 289 19.97 -2.16 -32.12
N LEU A 290 19.46 -2.80 -31.06
CA LEU A 290 19.67 -2.37 -29.68
C LEU A 290 20.36 -3.48 -28.88
N ASP A 291 21.37 -3.09 -28.09
CA ASP A 291 21.84 -3.87 -26.95
C ASP A 291 20.88 -3.54 -25.80
N ALA A 292 20.04 -4.50 -25.40
CA ALA A 292 18.86 -4.22 -24.58
C ALA A 292 18.81 -5.08 -23.32
N LEU A 293 18.02 -4.60 -22.36
CA LEU A 293 17.52 -5.35 -21.23
C LEU A 293 16.01 -5.54 -21.43
N VAL A 294 15.52 -6.76 -21.27
CA VAL A 294 14.09 -7.08 -21.35
C VAL A 294 13.60 -7.42 -19.94
N LYS A 295 12.44 -6.88 -19.58
CA LYS A 295 11.81 -7.18 -18.30
C LYS A 295 11.39 -8.65 -18.27
N VAL A 296 11.77 -9.37 -17.22
CA VAL A 296 11.52 -10.80 -17.02
C VAL A 296 10.99 -11.06 -15.61
N GLU A 297 10.36 -12.22 -15.41
CA GLU A 297 10.02 -12.70 -14.07
C GLU A 297 11.29 -12.92 -13.25
N CYS A 298 11.27 -12.51 -11.98
CA CYS A 298 12.38 -12.72 -11.08
C CYS A 298 12.56 -14.21 -10.74
N PRO A 299 13.81 -14.71 -10.68
CA PRO A 299 14.07 -16.09 -10.28
C PRO A 299 13.63 -16.31 -8.82
N GLU A 300 12.94 -17.43 -8.56
CA GLU A 300 12.61 -17.92 -7.21
C GLU A 300 13.86 -18.33 -6.40
#